data_AF-A0A924GZD6-F1
#
_entry.id   AF-A0A924GZD6-F1
#
_cell.length_a   1.000
_cell.length_b   1.000
_cell.length_c   1.000
_cell.angle_alpha   90.00
_cell.angle_beta   90.00
_cell.angle_gamma   90.00
#
_symmetry.space_group_name_H-M   'P 1'
#
loop_
_entity.id
_entity.type
_entity.pdbx_description
1 polymer ?
#
loop_
_entity_poly.entity_id
_entity_poly.type
_entity_poly.pdbx_seq_one_letter_code
_entity_poly.pdbx_strand_id
1 'polypeptide(L)'
;MDTGDWILLSIVFYVGVLTLTSLYAFVRRGSSLFEPIGIYLFFVTLFALPLPVRAWMTMDIEGNVSPLLPQFAPYLPISLVLTALALPTFAVGYYSRIAAFLATKVPTLADRTLRGTRIAVLVLVALSGSLIYLLTEEVGGLLPFLLLGYKASEATFGRGYLAVGFPWLIVAMVALLDRWASTRKAVDMLLFLGLVTVNVAINALTGNRALLMYVAIVLVIFVHWRIRPLSFKLLAPVAVAGFIALNVMGVLRGSNYDSLDDFFTKTSTSAESVTTDSEGGLFYTLTIGEFVVPFETLPLLISRVGISEWPWFGLTFLRSPIYLIPSFLFPDRPDSLGLWYMNTFYGGSGGLNEGRAFFFLSEGYLNFGPPGALLVAAAWGVFWGGLHRWMKRGRDRFGTVLVYALMVGFMFRCIAGEFVTLVVGITQQSLVAVALILGIASIFGSRRRFPNRGVRLA
;
A
#
# COMPACT_ATOMS: atom_id res chain seq x y z
N MET A 1 -4.79 -20.03 32.61
CA MET A 1 -4.97 -18.90 31.68
C MET A 1 -5.72 -19.43 30.49
N ASP A 2 -6.91 -18.90 30.27
CA ASP A 2 -7.70 -19.23 29.09
C ASP A 2 -7.08 -18.56 27.84
N THR A 3 -7.62 -18.85 26.65
CA THR A 3 -7.14 -18.24 25.41
C THR A 3 -7.27 -16.71 25.43
N GLY A 4 -8.29 -16.18 26.11
CA GLY A 4 -8.53 -14.74 26.22
C GLY A 4 -7.43 -14.02 27.01
N ASP A 5 -7.01 -14.58 28.14
CA ASP A 5 -5.91 -14.10 28.98
C ASP A 5 -4.61 -14.00 28.18
N TRP A 6 -4.31 -15.03 27.39
CA TRP A 6 -3.10 -15.05 26.54
C TRP A 6 -3.17 -14.01 25.42
N ILE A 7 -4.34 -13.81 24.81
CA ILE A 7 -4.52 -12.76 23.79
C ILE A 7 -4.30 -11.39 24.44
N LEU A 8 -4.93 -11.11 25.59
CA LEU A 8 -4.75 -9.85 26.31
C LEU A 8 -3.29 -9.60 26.69
N LEU A 9 -2.60 -10.61 27.25
CA LEU A 9 -1.19 -10.51 27.60
C LEU A 9 -0.31 -10.21 26.38
N SER A 10 -0.59 -10.84 25.24
CA SER A 10 0.13 -10.58 23.99
C SER A 10 -0.11 -9.18 23.44
N ILE A 11 -1.33 -8.63 23.60
CA ILE A 11 -1.67 -7.25 23.24
C ILE A 11 -0.85 -6.27 24.08
N VAL A 12 -0.83 -6.47 25.41
CA VAL A 12 -0.04 -5.64 26.33
C VAL A 12 1.45 -5.72 25.98
N PHE A 13 1.98 -6.91 25.71
CA PHE A 13 3.36 -7.09 25.29
C PHE A 13 3.67 -6.34 23.98
N TYR A 14 2.80 -6.48 22.98
CA TYR A 14 2.95 -5.78 21.70
C TYR A 14 2.98 -4.26 21.88
N VAL A 15 2.05 -3.70 22.65
CA VAL A 15 1.99 -2.26 22.93
C VAL A 15 3.25 -1.79 23.67
N GLY A 16 3.74 -2.58 24.62
CA GLY A 16 5.01 -2.30 25.32
C GLY A 16 6.19 -2.23 24.36
N VAL A 17 6.36 -3.24 23.49
CA VAL A 17 7.46 -3.28 22.51
C VAL A 17 7.32 -2.19 21.45
N LEU A 18 6.10 -1.90 20.98
CA LEU A 18 5.82 -0.79 20.07
C LEU A 18 6.23 0.55 20.69
N THR A 19 5.88 0.77 21.97
CA THR A 19 6.22 1.99 22.70
C THR A 19 7.74 2.15 22.82
N LEU A 20 8.45 1.10 23.24
CA LEU A 20 9.92 1.12 23.34
C LEU A 20 10.59 1.36 21.98
N THR A 21 10.11 0.71 20.92
CA THR A 21 10.64 0.88 19.57
C THR A 21 10.37 2.29 19.04
N SER A 22 9.19 2.85 19.32
CA SER A 22 8.82 4.22 18.95
C SER A 22 9.64 5.25 19.70
N LEU A 23 9.85 5.08 21.02
CA LEU A 23 10.75 5.93 21.80
C LEU A 23 12.17 5.89 21.25
N TYR A 24 12.67 4.70 20.91
CA TYR A 24 13.97 4.56 20.27
C TYR A 24 14.03 5.31 18.92
N ALA A 25 13.06 5.13 18.04
CA ALA A 25 13.05 5.74 16.71
C ALA A 25 12.86 7.27 16.76
N PHE A 26 11.86 7.76 17.48
CA PHE A 26 11.47 9.18 17.44
C PHE A 26 12.22 10.03 18.47
N VAL A 27 12.45 9.54 19.68
CA VAL A 27 13.13 10.31 20.73
C VAL A 27 14.65 10.16 20.62
N ARG A 28 15.16 8.92 20.61
CA ARG A 28 16.62 8.69 20.61
C ARG A 28 17.25 8.91 19.24
N ARG A 29 16.60 8.49 18.15
CA ARG A 29 17.14 8.63 16.78
C ARG A 29 16.64 9.88 16.05
N GLY A 30 15.65 10.59 16.60
CA GLY A 30 15.13 11.82 16.01
C GLY A 30 14.46 11.60 14.65
N SER A 31 13.99 10.39 14.36
CA SER A 31 13.27 10.13 13.11
C SER A 31 11.94 10.88 13.08
N SER A 32 11.47 11.21 11.88
CA SER A 32 10.15 11.81 11.65
C SER A 32 9.10 10.74 11.36
N LEU A 33 7.82 11.03 11.61
CA LEU A 33 6.70 10.17 11.24
C LEU A 33 6.57 9.97 9.71
N PHE A 34 7.15 10.88 8.92
CA PHE A 34 7.22 10.77 7.45
C PHE A 34 8.42 9.96 6.95
N GLU A 35 9.27 9.46 7.85
CA GLU A 35 10.29 8.47 7.51
C GLU A 35 9.67 7.07 7.42
N PRO A 36 10.26 6.14 6.64
CA PRO A 36 9.67 4.83 6.43
C PRO A 36 9.49 4.03 7.73
N ILE A 37 10.33 4.26 8.74
CA ILE A 37 10.16 3.61 10.04
C ILE A 37 8.88 4.04 10.75
N GLY A 38 8.47 5.31 10.67
CA GLY A 38 7.22 5.76 11.29
C GLY A 38 6.00 5.20 10.59
N ILE A 39 6.05 5.16 9.26
CA ILE A 39 4.99 4.60 8.41
C ILE A 39 4.86 3.10 8.63
N TYR A 40 5.99 2.38 8.74
CA TYR A 40 6.01 0.96 9.08
C TYR A 40 5.39 0.68 10.44
N LEU A 41 5.81 1.39 11.50
CA LEU A 41 5.26 1.19 12.85
C LEU A 41 3.76 1.46 12.89
N PHE A 42 3.30 2.48 12.17
CA PHE A 42 1.88 2.81 12.04
C PHE A 42 1.10 1.67 11.34
N PHE A 43 1.49 1.30 10.12
CA PHE A 43 0.73 0.33 9.33
C PHE A 43 0.84 -1.11 9.86
N VAL A 44 2.00 -1.54 10.35
CA VAL A 44 2.10 -2.87 10.98
C VAL A 44 1.20 -2.96 12.20
N THR A 45 1.12 -1.91 13.02
CA THR A 45 0.18 -1.87 14.15
C THR A 45 -1.26 -1.86 13.69
N LEU A 46 -1.57 -1.08 12.65
CA LEU A 46 -2.91 -1.00 12.09
C LEU A 46 -3.39 -2.33 11.52
N PHE A 47 -2.50 -3.15 10.96
CA PHE A 47 -2.85 -4.48 10.44
C PHE A 47 -2.78 -5.59 11.50
N ALA A 48 -1.85 -5.53 12.45
CA ALA A 48 -1.62 -6.64 13.39
C ALA A 48 -2.50 -6.61 14.64
N LEU A 49 -2.88 -5.43 15.12
CA LEU A 49 -3.57 -5.26 16.39
C LEU A 49 -5.10 -5.50 16.35
N PRO A 50 -5.84 -5.12 15.29
CA PRO A 50 -7.29 -5.15 15.37
C PRO A 50 -7.90 -6.55 15.51
N LEU A 51 -7.34 -7.56 14.83
CA LEU A 51 -7.83 -8.94 14.93
C LEU A 51 -7.68 -9.53 16.36
N PRO A 52 -6.51 -9.45 17.02
CA PRO A 52 -6.37 -9.85 18.43
C PRO A 52 -7.29 -9.08 19.38
N VAL A 53 -7.41 -7.76 19.21
CA VAL A 53 -8.30 -6.94 20.06
C VAL A 53 -9.74 -7.37 19.91
N ARG A 54 -10.19 -7.63 18.68
CA ARG A 54 -11.52 -8.19 18.43
C ARG A 54 -11.66 -9.57 19.06
N ALA A 55 -10.75 -10.50 18.79
CA ALA A 55 -10.83 -11.87 19.31
C ALA A 55 -10.85 -11.96 20.85
N TRP A 56 -10.29 -10.95 21.53
CA TRP A 56 -10.41 -10.80 22.98
C TRP A 56 -11.81 -10.32 23.42
N MET A 57 -12.48 -9.49 22.62
CA MET A 57 -13.83 -8.97 22.91
C MET A 57 -14.94 -9.93 22.47
N THR A 58 -14.81 -10.54 21.30
CA THR A 58 -15.79 -11.47 20.71
C THR A 58 -15.12 -12.40 19.69
N MET A 59 -15.60 -13.65 19.62
CA MET A 59 -15.23 -14.64 18.60
C MET A 59 -16.28 -14.77 17.49
N ASP A 60 -17.30 -13.91 17.50
CA ASP A 60 -18.38 -13.95 16.51
C ASP A 60 -17.84 -13.64 15.11
N ILE A 61 -18.30 -14.42 14.13
CA ILE A 61 -17.89 -14.32 12.73
C ILE A 61 -18.82 -13.29 12.06
N GLU A 62 -18.28 -12.11 11.76
CA GLU A 62 -19.01 -11.01 11.11
C GLU A 62 -18.13 -10.34 10.05
N GLY A 63 -18.77 -9.78 9.01
CA GLY A 63 -18.08 -9.07 7.93
C GLY A 63 -16.98 -9.92 7.28
N ASN A 64 -15.76 -9.37 7.18
CA ASN A 64 -14.61 -10.06 6.55
C ASN A 64 -13.79 -10.91 7.54
N VAL A 65 -14.27 -11.14 8.76
CA VAL A 65 -13.59 -12.00 9.72
C VAL A 65 -13.58 -13.44 9.20
N SER A 66 -12.49 -14.17 9.42
CA SER A 66 -12.37 -15.54 8.93
C SER A 66 -13.33 -16.49 9.64
N PRO A 67 -14.05 -17.35 8.90
CA PRO A 67 -14.81 -18.45 9.51
C PRO A 67 -13.89 -19.46 10.24
N LEU A 68 -12.58 -19.43 9.95
CA LEU A 68 -11.58 -20.25 10.63
C LEU A 68 -11.04 -19.60 11.91
N LEU A 69 -11.55 -18.42 12.31
CA LEU A 69 -11.10 -17.72 13.52
C LEU A 69 -11.06 -18.63 14.76
N PRO A 70 -12.09 -19.44 15.08
CA PRO A 70 -12.04 -20.33 16.23
C PRO A 70 -10.87 -21.35 16.18
N GLN A 71 -10.45 -21.75 14.97
CA GLN A 71 -9.39 -22.74 14.78
C GLN A 71 -8.01 -22.13 15.02
N PHE A 72 -7.76 -20.90 14.55
CA PHE A 72 -6.45 -20.26 14.69
C PHE A 72 -6.35 -19.30 15.89
N ALA A 73 -7.47 -19.01 16.57
CA ALA A 73 -7.50 -18.14 17.75
C ALA A 73 -6.46 -18.50 18.84
N PRO A 74 -6.21 -19.78 19.17
CA PRO A 74 -5.17 -20.17 20.13
C PRO A 74 -3.75 -19.73 19.73
N TYR A 75 -3.52 -19.43 18.44
CA TYR A 75 -2.23 -19.03 17.89
C TYR A 75 -2.11 -17.51 17.68
N LEU A 76 -3.16 -16.73 17.96
CA LEU A 76 -3.10 -15.26 17.95
C LEU A 76 -2.03 -14.71 18.92
N PRO A 77 -1.90 -15.21 20.17
CA PRO A 77 -0.91 -14.67 21.11
C PRO A 77 0.52 -14.77 20.61
N ILE A 78 0.91 -15.95 20.11
CA ILE A 78 2.27 -16.18 19.61
C ILE A 78 2.55 -15.43 18.32
N SER A 79 1.53 -15.27 17.45
CA SER A 79 1.62 -14.43 16.24
C SER A 79 1.88 -12.98 16.57
N LEU A 80 1.18 -12.47 17.59
CA LEU A 80 1.30 -11.07 18.01
C LEU A 80 2.63 -10.82 18.73
N VAL A 81 3.10 -11.77 19.56
CA VAL A 81 4.45 -11.73 20.14
C VAL A 81 5.53 -11.73 19.06
N LEU A 82 5.42 -12.59 18.04
CA LEU A 82 6.38 -12.64 16.94
C LEU A 82 6.39 -11.31 16.15
N THR A 83 5.23 -10.73 15.92
CA THR A 83 5.09 -9.41 15.26
C THR A 83 5.66 -8.29 16.13
N ALA A 84 5.47 -8.35 17.46
CA ALA A 84 6.09 -7.43 18.40
C ALA A 84 7.61 -7.48 18.30
N LEU A 85 8.21 -8.69 18.28
CA LEU A 85 9.65 -8.88 18.11
C LEU A 85 10.17 -8.42 16.73
N ALA A 86 9.33 -8.45 15.70
CA ALA A 86 9.66 -7.93 14.38
C ALA A 86 9.84 -6.39 14.38
N LEU A 87 9.21 -5.64 15.29
CA LEU A 87 9.35 -4.17 15.38
C LEU A 87 10.79 -3.72 15.70
N PRO A 88 11.44 -4.15 16.81
CA PRO A 88 12.83 -3.79 17.08
C PRO A 88 13.78 -4.40 16.04
N THR A 89 13.46 -5.58 15.51
CA THR A 89 14.26 -6.24 14.46
C THR A 89 14.30 -5.41 13.18
N PHE A 90 13.15 -4.90 12.75
CA PHE A 90 13.03 -3.93 11.66
C PHE A 90 13.83 -2.66 11.97
N ALA A 91 13.71 -2.10 13.17
CA ALA A 91 14.44 -0.89 13.56
C ALA A 91 15.96 -1.10 13.52
N VAL A 92 16.46 -2.24 13.98
CA VAL A 92 17.88 -2.63 13.89
C VAL A 92 18.31 -2.68 12.42
N GLY A 93 17.55 -3.35 11.55
CA GLY A 93 17.80 -3.39 10.11
C GLY A 93 17.84 -1.99 9.48
N TYR A 94 16.84 -1.16 9.80
CA TYR A 94 16.69 0.22 9.31
C TYR A 94 17.87 1.10 9.68
N TYR A 95 18.36 1.00 10.89
CA TYR A 95 19.49 1.78 11.38
C TYR A 95 20.87 1.13 11.15
N SER A 96 20.91 -0.06 10.56
CA SER A 96 22.15 -0.82 10.33
C SER A 96 23.15 -0.13 9.40
N ARG A 97 24.41 -0.57 9.47
CA ARG A 97 25.47 -0.17 8.52
C ARG A 97 25.22 -0.74 7.12
N ILE A 98 24.57 -1.90 7.01
CA ILE A 98 24.23 -2.53 5.73
C ILE A 98 23.28 -1.62 4.93
N ALA A 99 22.26 -1.07 5.59
CA ALA A 99 21.35 -0.11 4.98
C ALA A 99 22.11 1.12 4.44
N ALA A 100 23.05 1.66 5.22
CA ALA A 100 23.90 2.77 4.78
C ALA A 100 24.81 2.39 3.61
N PHE A 101 25.37 1.18 3.63
CA PHE A 101 26.20 0.67 2.54
C PHE A 101 25.39 0.52 1.24
N LEU A 102 24.24 -0.15 1.26
CA LEU A 102 23.37 -0.32 0.08
C LEU A 102 22.95 1.02 -0.51
N ALA A 103 22.61 1.99 0.35
CA ALA A 103 22.27 3.34 -0.08
C ALA A 103 23.39 3.96 -0.91
N THR A 104 24.67 3.70 -0.60
CA THR A 104 25.81 4.29 -1.32
C THR A 104 26.00 3.70 -2.73
N LYS A 105 25.58 2.45 -2.94
CA LYS A 105 25.76 1.71 -4.19
C LYS A 105 24.76 2.07 -5.28
N VAL A 106 23.56 2.52 -4.90
CA VAL A 106 22.54 2.91 -5.88
C VAL A 106 22.79 4.35 -6.34
N PRO A 107 22.93 4.63 -7.65
CA PRO A 107 23.09 6.00 -8.14
C PRO A 107 21.84 6.83 -7.87
N THR A 108 22.01 8.14 -7.66
CA THR A 108 20.88 9.07 -7.57
C THR A 108 20.34 9.36 -8.96
N LEU A 109 19.02 9.34 -9.12
CA LEU A 109 18.38 9.56 -10.42
C LEU A 109 18.46 11.03 -10.81
N ALA A 110 18.74 11.31 -12.09
CA ALA A 110 18.96 12.66 -12.59
C ALA A 110 17.74 13.57 -12.44
N ASP A 111 17.99 14.87 -12.43
CA ASP A 111 16.94 15.88 -12.57
C ASP A 111 16.44 15.96 -14.01
N ARG A 112 15.18 16.34 -14.16
CA ARG A 112 14.50 16.44 -15.45
C ARG A 112 14.60 17.85 -16.02
N THR A 113 14.44 17.96 -17.34
CA THR A 113 14.21 19.27 -17.97
C THR A 113 12.74 19.65 -17.89
N LEU A 114 12.44 20.91 -17.57
CA LEU A 114 11.06 21.38 -17.39
C LEU A 114 10.21 21.20 -18.66
N ARG A 115 10.76 21.41 -19.86
CA ARG A 115 10.03 21.24 -21.13
C ARG A 115 9.71 19.78 -21.42
N GLY A 116 10.69 18.89 -21.29
CA GLY A 116 10.51 17.45 -21.52
C GLY A 116 9.47 16.84 -20.58
N THR A 117 9.36 17.35 -19.34
CA THR A 117 8.33 16.92 -18.39
C THR A 117 6.90 17.04 -18.90
N ARG A 118 6.54 18.14 -19.59
CA ARG A 118 5.14 18.30 -20.04
C ARG A 118 4.76 17.27 -21.08
N ILE A 119 5.65 17.05 -22.04
CA ILE A 119 5.49 16.04 -23.08
C ILE A 119 5.40 14.65 -22.43
N ALA A 120 6.30 14.37 -21.48
CA ALA A 120 6.29 13.12 -20.72
C ALA A 120 4.97 12.89 -19.96
N VAL A 121 4.42 13.92 -19.32
CA VAL A 121 3.11 13.84 -18.65
C VAL A 121 1.99 13.59 -19.65
N LEU A 122 1.95 14.32 -20.78
CA LEU A 122 0.91 14.13 -21.79
C LEU A 122 0.94 12.72 -22.38
N VAL A 123 2.13 12.21 -22.70
CA VAL A 123 2.31 10.83 -23.17
C VAL A 123 1.86 9.84 -22.11
N LEU A 124 2.26 10.03 -20.84
CA LEU A 124 1.87 9.10 -19.78
C LEU A 124 0.36 9.13 -19.52
N VAL A 125 -0.28 10.30 -19.54
CA VAL A 125 -1.74 10.43 -19.41
C VAL A 125 -2.46 9.78 -20.59
N ALA A 126 -1.97 9.97 -21.82
CA ALA A 126 -2.53 9.32 -23.00
C ALA A 126 -2.42 7.79 -22.91
N LEU A 127 -1.23 7.27 -22.60
CA LEU A 127 -1.02 5.82 -22.42
C LEU A 127 -1.89 5.26 -21.29
N SER A 128 -1.97 5.95 -20.16
CA SER A 128 -2.81 5.55 -19.03
C SER A 128 -4.29 5.53 -19.42
N GLY A 129 -4.74 6.55 -20.15
CA GLY A 129 -6.10 6.64 -20.68
C GLY A 129 -6.41 5.52 -21.66
N SER A 130 -5.48 5.17 -22.56
CA SER A 130 -5.63 4.03 -23.47
C SER A 130 -5.73 2.70 -22.73
N LEU A 131 -4.88 2.48 -21.72
CA LEU A 131 -4.94 1.25 -20.92
C LEU A 131 -6.26 1.13 -20.14
N ILE A 132 -6.72 2.23 -19.54
CA ILE A 132 -8.02 2.28 -18.85
C ILE A 132 -9.16 2.07 -19.85
N TYR A 133 -9.10 2.71 -21.02
CA TYR A 133 -10.11 2.52 -22.07
C TYR A 133 -10.23 1.05 -22.46
N LEU A 134 -9.10 0.40 -22.81
CA LEU A 134 -9.06 -1.02 -23.16
C LEU A 134 -9.55 -1.93 -22.03
N LEU A 135 -9.25 -1.60 -20.76
CA LEU A 135 -9.77 -2.33 -19.61
C LEU A 135 -11.30 -2.26 -19.53
N THR A 136 -11.85 -1.07 -19.80
CA THR A 136 -13.28 -0.80 -19.59
C THR A 136 -14.15 -1.14 -20.80
N GLU A 137 -13.57 -1.24 -22.00
CA GLU A 137 -14.28 -1.57 -23.24
C GLU A 137 -15.11 -2.86 -23.11
N GLU A 138 -14.56 -3.87 -22.45
CA GLU A 138 -15.22 -5.17 -22.26
C GLU A 138 -16.44 -5.15 -21.35
N VAL A 139 -16.55 -4.13 -20.49
CA VAL A 139 -17.71 -3.92 -19.61
C VAL A 139 -18.69 -2.91 -20.25
N GLY A 140 -18.47 -2.53 -21.52
CA GLY A 140 -19.29 -1.53 -22.20
C GLY A 140 -18.82 -0.09 -21.99
N GLY A 141 -17.58 0.11 -21.53
CA GLY A 141 -16.93 1.40 -21.39
C GLY A 141 -16.74 1.87 -19.94
N LEU A 142 -16.21 3.09 -19.80
CA LEU A 142 -15.79 3.64 -18.51
C LEU A 142 -16.96 3.78 -17.52
N LEU A 143 -18.11 4.28 -17.96
CA LEU A 143 -19.24 4.52 -17.05
C LEU A 143 -19.79 3.20 -16.46
N PRO A 144 -20.10 2.15 -17.24
CA PRO A 144 -20.45 0.84 -16.68
C PRO A 144 -19.39 0.29 -15.73
N PHE A 145 -18.11 0.44 -16.06
CA PHE A 145 -17.03 0.01 -15.18
C PHE A 145 -17.01 0.75 -13.83
N LEU A 146 -17.28 2.07 -13.82
CA LEU A 146 -17.41 2.83 -12.57
C LEU A 146 -18.63 2.37 -11.75
N LEU A 147 -19.73 2.02 -12.41
CA LEU A 147 -20.96 1.55 -11.76
C LEU A 147 -20.84 0.13 -11.17
N LEU A 148 -19.82 -0.65 -11.56
CA LEU A 148 -19.58 -2.01 -11.04
C LEU A 148 -19.34 -2.08 -9.52
N GLY A 149 -19.16 -0.98 -8.80
CA GLY A 149 -19.03 -1.10 -7.34
C GLY A 149 -17.71 -1.83 -6.97
N TYR A 150 -17.80 -2.78 -6.05
CA TYR A 150 -16.70 -3.69 -5.69
C TYR A 150 -16.40 -4.75 -6.77
N LYS A 151 -17.33 -5.01 -7.70
CA LYS A 151 -17.09 -5.93 -8.82
C LYS A 151 -16.12 -5.40 -9.86
N ALA A 152 -15.69 -4.13 -9.74
CA ALA A 152 -14.61 -3.60 -10.56
C ALA A 152 -13.34 -4.46 -10.42
N SER A 153 -13.05 -4.99 -9.23
CA SER A 153 -11.92 -5.91 -9.01
C SER A 153 -12.05 -7.21 -9.82
N GLU A 154 -13.27 -7.73 -9.97
CA GLU A 154 -13.59 -8.93 -10.75
C GLU A 154 -13.32 -8.66 -12.24
N ALA A 155 -13.77 -7.50 -12.73
CA ALA A 155 -13.52 -7.06 -14.10
C ALA A 155 -12.03 -6.79 -14.39
N THR A 156 -11.22 -6.53 -13.36
CA THR A 156 -9.76 -6.41 -13.50
C THR A 156 -8.99 -7.73 -13.39
N PHE A 157 -9.66 -8.82 -12.99
CA PHE A 157 -9.03 -10.12 -12.83
C PHE A 157 -8.44 -10.61 -14.16
N GLY A 158 -7.21 -11.11 -14.14
CA GLY A 158 -6.46 -11.46 -15.37
C GLY A 158 -6.00 -10.27 -16.22
N ARG A 159 -6.49 -9.05 -15.96
CA ARG A 159 -6.21 -7.81 -16.72
C ARG A 159 -5.49 -6.74 -15.91
N GLY A 160 -4.82 -7.14 -14.84
CA GLY A 160 -4.04 -6.24 -14.00
C GLY A 160 -3.02 -5.39 -14.78
N TYR A 161 -2.51 -5.90 -15.90
CA TYR A 161 -1.60 -5.17 -16.80
C TYR A 161 -2.24 -3.95 -17.48
N LEU A 162 -3.57 -3.90 -17.63
CA LEU A 162 -4.29 -2.72 -18.11
C LEU A 162 -4.62 -1.78 -16.94
N ALA A 163 -4.94 -2.34 -15.78
CA ALA A 163 -5.24 -1.58 -14.56
C ALA A 163 -4.06 -0.73 -14.05
N VAL A 164 -2.82 -0.98 -14.52
CA VAL A 164 -1.66 -0.12 -14.23
C VAL A 164 -1.82 1.31 -14.74
N GLY A 165 -2.74 1.57 -15.68
CA GLY A 165 -3.07 2.93 -16.10
C GLY A 165 -3.49 3.83 -14.93
N PHE A 166 -4.23 3.31 -13.94
CA PHE A 166 -4.65 4.11 -12.77
C PHE A 166 -3.48 4.62 -11.92
N PRO A 167 -2.52 3.78 -11.47
CA PRO A 167 -1.35 4.25 -10.73
C PRO A 167 -0.37 5.08 -11.58
N TRP A 168 -0.32 4.89 -12.91
CA TRP A 168 0.51 5.72 -13.78
C TRP A 168 0.06 7.19 -13.79
N LEU A 169 -1.25 7.45 -13.69
CA LEU A 169 -1.76 8.81 -13.50
C LEU A 169 -1.19 9.46 -12.23
N ILE A 170 -0.87 8.70 -11.19
CA ILE A 170 -0.25 9.22 -9.95
C ILE A 170 1.14 9.77 -10.23
N VAL A 171 1.92 9.06 -11.03
CA VAL A 171 3.26 9.53 -11.45
C VAL A 171 3.14 10.81 -12.28
N ALA A 172 2.16 10.90 -13.17
CA ALA A 172 1.85 12.12 -13.93
C ALA A 172 1.42 13.29 -13.02
N MET A 173 0.57 13.03 -12.01
CA MET A 173 0.14 14.03 -11.02
C MET A 173 1.33 14.61 -10.26
N VAL A 174 2.18 13.76 -9.69
CA VAL A 174 3.36 14.19 -8.94
C VAL A 174 4.33 14.96 -9.85
N ALA A 175 4.47 14.53 -11.11
CA ALA A 175 5.27 15.23 -12.09
C ALA A 175 4.73 16.64 -12.39
N LEU A 176 3.42 16.86 -12.48
CA LEU A 176 2.82 18.19 -12.64
C LEU A 176 3.03 19.04 -11.38
N LEU A 177 2.84 18.45 -10.20
CA LEU A 177 3.02 19.13 -8.92
C LEU A 177 4.44 19.69 -8.75
N ASP A 178 5.48 18.89 -9.02
CA ASP A 178 6.88 19.35 -8.98
C ASP A 178 7.16 20.46 -10.01
N ARG A 179 6.49 20.38 -11.17
CA ARG A 179 6.66 21.37 -12.24
C ARG A 179 6.02 22.70 -11.85
N TRP A 180 4.84 22.67 -11.23
CA TRP A 180 4.21 23.84 -10.64
C TRP A 180 5.09 24.41 -9.53
N ALA A 181 5.62 23.59 -8.61
CA ALA A 181 6.50 24.06 -7.55
C ALA A 181 7.74 24.78 -8.08
N SER A 182 8.30 24.29 -9.20
CA SER A 182 9.49 24.86 -9.84
C SER A 182 9.21 26.11 -10.69
N THR A 183 8.06 26.17 -11.37
CA THR A 183 7.78 27.24 -12.37
C THR A 183 6.71 28.24 -11.95
N ARG A 184 5.90 27.89 -10.95
CA ARG A 184 4.74 28.65 -10.44
C ARG A 184 3.70 29.02 -11.51
N LYS A 185 3.64 28.29 -12.63
CA LYS A 185 2.66 28.52 -13.69
C LYS A 185 1.30 27.97 -13.30
N ALA A 186 0.25 28.79 -13.39
CA ALA A 186 -1.13 28.41 -13.08
C ALA A 186 -1.61 27.20 -13.88
N VAL A 187 -1.24 27.11 -15.17
CA VAL A 187 -1.59 25.97 -16.03
C VAL A 187 -1.12 24.64 -15.45
N ASP A 188 0.08 24.57 -14.88
CA ASP A 188 0.58 23.31 -14.30
C ASP A 188 -0.19 22.94 -13.02
N MET A 189 -0.68 23.93 -12.27
CA MET A 189 -1.56 23.71 -11.12
C MET A 189 -2.95 23.23 -11.55
N LEU A 190 -3.56 23.88 -12.55
CA LEU A 190 -4.87 23.50 -13.06
C LEU A 190 -4.86 22.06 -13.60
N LEU A 191 -3.82 21.69 -14.35
CA LEU A 191 -3.64 20.32 -14.83
C LEU A 191 -3.44 19.33 -13.68
N PHE A 192 -2.64 19.70 -12.66
CA PHE A 192 -2.47 18.87 -11.46
C PHE A 192 -3.80 18.64 -10.73
N LEU A 193 -4.55 19.71 -10.45
CA LEU A 193 -5.84 19.64 -9.76
C LEU A 193 -6.87 18.86 -10.58
N GLY A 194 -6.96 19.10 -11.88
CA GLY A 194 -7.84 18.34 -12.77
C GLY A 194 -7.52 16.84 -12.73
N LEU A 195 -6.24 16.48 -12.79
CA LEU A 195 -5.83 15.08 -12.77
C LEU A 195 -6.05 14.43 -11.40
N VAL A 196 -5.82 15.15 -10.30
CA VAL A 196 -6.16 14.69 -8.93
C VAL A 196 -7.66 14.46 -8.80
N THR A 197 -8.48 15.41 -9.21
CA THR A 197 -9.95 15.28 -9.15
C THR A 197 -10.43 14.07 -9.94
N VAL A 198 -9.96 13.90 -11.18
CA VAL A 198 -10.33 12.74 -12.02
C VAL A 198 -9.88 11.44 -11.37
N ASN A 199 -8.63 11.36 -10.90
CA ASN A 199 -8.11 10.14 -10.29
C ASN A 199 -8.83 9.79 -8.98
N VAL A 200 -9.07 10.77 -8.11
CA VAL A 200 -9.82 10.58 -6.87
C VAL A 200 -11.26 10.18 -7.16
N ALA A 201 -11.92 10.83 -8.11
CA ALA A 201 -13.28 10.50 -8.52
C ALA A 201 -13.36 9.06 -9.04
N ILE A 202 -12.50 8.65 -9.96
CA ILE A 202 -12.45 7.28 -10.48
C ILE A 202 -12.23 6.27 -9.35
N ASN A 203 -11.28 6.51 -8.44
CA ASN A 203 -10.97 5.55 -7.38
C ASN A 203 -12.03 5.50 -6.28
N ALA A 204 -12.64 6.64 -5.95
CA ALA A 204 -13.79 6.68 -5.06
C ALA A 204 -15.00 5.98 -5.69
N LEU A 205 -15.25 6.25 -6.98
CA LEU A 205 -16.31 5.64 -7.78
C LEU A 205 -16.02 4.20 -8.18
N THR A 206 -14.81 3.65 -8.00
CA THR A 206 -14.50 2.21 -8.12
C THR A 206 -14.32 1.53 -6.77
N GLY A 207 -14.36 2.28 -5.65
CA GLY A 207 -14.21 1.73 -4.30
C GLY A 207 -12.77 1.32 -3.98
N ASN A 208 -11.80 1.78 -4.76
CA ASN A 208 -10.40 1.43 -4.59
C ASN A 208 -9.74 2.29 -3.49
N ARG A 209 -10.13 2.02 -2.23
CA ARG A 209 -9.63 2.70 -1.03
C ARG A 209 -8.11 2.65 -0.93
N ALA A 210 -7.54 1.50 -1.28
CA ALA A 210 -6.09 1.32 -1.29
C ALA A 210 -5.42 2.31 -2.26
N LEU A 211 -5.96 2.55 -3.46
CA LEU A 211 -5.33 3.50 -4.39
C LEU A 211 -5.52 4.95 -3.94
N LEU A 212 -6.66 5.30 -3.33
CA LEU A 212 -6.85 6.62 -2.72
C LEU A 212 -5.83 6.89 -1.60
N MET A 213 -5.63 5.92 -0.72
CA MET A 213 -4.62 6.01 0.34
C MET A 213 -3.21 6.09 -0.25
N TYR A 214 -2.94 5.33 -1.32
CA TYR A 214 -1.68 5.40 -2.04
C TYR A 214 -1.41 6.80 -2.60
N VAL A 215 -2.38 7.40 -3.31
CA VAL A 215 -2.28 8.79 -3.82
C VAL A 215 -1.99 9.77 -2.67
N ALA A 216 -2.74 9.67 -1.57
CA ALA A 216 -2.60 10.58 -0.44
C ALA A 216 -1.20 10.50 0.19
N ILE A 217 -0.71 9.29 0.47
CA ILE A 217 0.63 9.11 1.07
C ILE A 217 1.72 9.57 0.10
N VAL A 218 1.64 9.21 -1.19
CA VAL A 218 2.61 9.64 -2.20
C VAL A 218 2.69 11.16 -2.26
N LEU A 219 1.55 11.86 -2.32
CA LEU A 219 1.52 13.32 -2.36
C LEU A 219 2.08 13.94 -1.08
N VAL A 220 1.71 13.42 0.10
CA VAL A 220 2.21 13.90 1.39
C VAL A 220 3.73 13.75 1.48
N ILE A 221 4.24 12.56 1.17
CA ILE A 221 5.68 12.25 1.24
C ILE A 221 6.44 13.08 0.21
N PHE A 222 5.94 13.18 -1.01
CA PHE A 222 6.58 13.97 -2.05
C PHE A 222 6.62 15.46 -1.67
N VAL A 223 5.50 16.03 -1.23
CA VAL A 223 5.46 17.44 -0.78
C VAL A 223 6.42 17.66 0.38
N HIS A 224 6.40 16.79 1.39
CA HIS A 224 7.24 16.88 2.59
C HIS A 224 8.73 16.96 2.26
N TRP A 225 9.21 16.10 1.35
CA TRP A 225 10.63 15.99 1.03
C TRP A 225 11.10 16.88 -0.14
N ARG A 226 10.22 17.20 -1.10
CA ARG A 226 10.59 17.97 -2.31
C ARG A 226 10.25 19.45 -2.22
N ILE A 227 9.08 19.79 -1.66
CA ILE A 227 8.49 21.13 -1.83
C ILE A 227 8.56 21.92 -0.53
N ARG A 228 7.97 21.39 0.55
CA ARG A 228 7.97 22.01 1.86
C ARG A 228 7.80 20.97 2.95
N PRO A 229 8.56 21.05 4.05
CA PRO A 229 8.33 20.16 5.18
C PRO A 229 6.91 20.38 5.73
N LEU A 230 6.16 19.29 5.82
CA LEU A 230 4.83 19.28 6.42
C LEU A 230 4.93 18.98 7.91
N SER A 231 4.19 19.72 8.73
CA SER A 231 4.07 19.43 10.16
C SER A 231 3.03 18.34 10.37
N PHE A 232 3.32 17.41 11.27
CA PHE A 232 2.38 16.34 11.63
C PHE A 232 1.06 16.90 12.19
N LYS A 233 1.13 18.02 12.93
CA LYS A 233 -0.03 18.71 13.49
C LYS A 233 -1.06 19.12 12.43
N LEU A 234 -0.60 19.50 11.23
CA LEU A 234 -1.49 19.88 10.13
C LEU A 234 -2.12 18.64 9.46
N LEU A 235 -1.37 17.54 9.39
CA LEU A 235 -1.81 16.33 8.68
C LEU A 235 -2.70 15.43 9.54
N ALA A 236 -2.55 15.43 10.86
CA ALA A 236 -3.36 14.63 11.77
C ALA A 236 -4.88 14.82 11.58
N PRO A 237 -5.45 16.05 11.60
CA PRO A 237 -6.89 16.22 11.40
C PRO A 237 -7.34 15.82 10.00
N VAL A 238 -6.52 16.06 8.96
CA VAL A 238 -6.81 15.64 7.58
C VAL A 238 -6.80 14.12 7.45
N ALA A 239 -5.86 13.44 8.13
CA ALA A 239 -5.78 11.99 8.14
C ALA A 239 -6.98 11.37 8.87
N VAL A 240 -7.41 11.95 10.00
CA VAL A 240 -8.61 11.51 10.73
C VAL A 240 -9.87 11.72 9.88
N ALA A 241 -10.05 12.91 9.29
CA ALA A 241 -11.18 13.18 8.41
C ALA A 241 -11.18 12.27 7.18
N GLY A 242 -10.02 12.05 6.56
CA GLY A 242 -9.85 11.13 5.44
C GLY A 242 -10.15 9.68 5.83
N PHE A 243 -9.72 9.24 7.00
CA PHE A 243 -10.04 7.91 7.52
C PHE A 243 -11.55 7.73 7.70
N ILE A 244 -12.23 8.70 8.30
CA ILE A 244 -13.70 8.69 8.44
C ILE A 244 -14.36 8.67 7.07
N ALA A 245 -13.93 9.52 6.14
CA ALA A 245 -14.48 9.57 4.78
C ALA A 245 -14.30 8.24 4.03
N LEU A 246 -13.16 7.56 4.18
CA LEU A 246 -12.92 6.24 3.59
C LEU A 246 -13.77 5.14 4.22
N ASN A 247 -14.05 5.23 5.53
CA ASN A 247 -14.99 4.33 6.21
C ASN A 247 -16.39 4.53 5.66
N VAL A 248 -16.90 5.76 5.67
CA VAL A 248 -18.21 6.13 5.14
C VAL A 248 -18.35 5.67 3.69
N MET A 249 -17.36 5.98 2.84
CA MET A 249 -17.34 5.53 1.44
C MET A 249 -17.44 4.01 1.31
N GLY A 250 -16.78 3.25 2.17
CA GLY A 250 -16.85 1.80 2.10
C GLY A 250 -18.19 1.21 2.55
N VAL A 251 -18.91 1.86 3.47
CA VAL A 251 -20.29 1.45 3.86
C VAL A 251 -21.29 1.77 2.75
N LEU A 252 -21.22 2.99 2.21
CA LEU A 252 -22.13 3.47 1.17
C LEU A 252 -22.09 2.64 -0.12
N ARG A 253 -21.02 1.86 -0.32
CA ARG A 253 -20.70 1.18 -1.58
C ARG A 253 -20.96 -0.33 -1.60
N GLY A 254 -21.70 -0.87 -0.62
CA GLY A 254 -21.96 -2.31 -0.52
C GLY A 254 -22.81 -2.93 -1.64
N SER A 255 -23.22 -2.18 -2.67
CA SER A 255 -24.16 -2.63 -3.70
C SER A 255 -23.68 -2.37 -5.13
N ASN A 256 -24.13 -3.20 -6.08
CA ASN A 256 -23.99 -2.91 -7.52
C ASN A 256 -25.02 -1.84 -7.91
N TYR A 257 -24.66 -0.98 -8.84
CA TYR A 257 -25.52 0.12 -9.30
C TYR A 257 -25.92 -0.06 -10.75
N ASP A 258 -27.22 0.04 -11.03
CA ASP A 258 -27.73 -0.08 -12.39
C ASP A 258 -27.65 1.26 -13.14
N SER A 259 -27.67 2.37 -12.41
CA SER A 259 -27.59 3.73 -12.96
C SER A 259 -27.01 4.72 -11.95
N LEU A 260 -26.74 5.96 -12.39
CA LEU A 260 -26.33 7.04 -11.49
C LEU A 260 -27.43 7.42 -10.49
N ASP A 261 -28.71 7.33 -10.88
CA ASP A 261 -29.83 7.60 -9.98
C ASP A 261 -29.90 6.56 -8.87
N ASP A 262 -29.82 5.28 -9.25
CA ASP A 262 -29.72 4.15 -8.31
C ASP A 262 -28.51 4.28 -7.37
N PHE A 263 -27.36 4.78 -7.88
CA PHE A 263 -26.21 5.13 -7.04
C PHE A 263 -26.57 6.16 -5.98
N PHE A 264 -27.21 7.28 -6.35
CA PHE A 264 -27.59 8.30 -5.38
C PHE A 264 -28.63 7.79 -4.38
N THR A 265 -29.66 7.07 -4.84
CA THR A 265 -30.71 6.51 -3.98
C THR A 265 -30.16 5.50 -2.98
N LYS A 266 -29.41 4.49 -3.43
CA LYS A 266 -28.81 3.48 -2.53
C LYS A 266 -27.81 4.10 -1.57
N THR A 267 -27.06 5.11 -2.03
CA THR A 267 -26.13 5.87 -1.17
C THR A 267 -26.89 6.65 -0.09
N SER A 268 -27.97 7.36 -0.43
CA SER A 268 -28.77 8.08 0.57
C SER A 268 -29.42 7.15 1.58
N THR A 269 -30.00 6.02 1.12
CA THR A 269 -30.61 5.03 2.01
C THR A 269 -29.58 4.37 2.92
N SER A 270 -28.38 4.06 2.40
CA SER A 270 -27.29 3.52 3.22
C SER A 270 -26.76 4.55 4.24
N ALA A 271 -26.78 5.84 3.91
CA ALA A 271 -26.40 6.89 4.84
C ALA A 271 -27.41 7.00 5.99
N GLU A 272 -28.72 6.87 5.70
CA GLU A 272 -29.78 6.84 6.71
C GLU A 272 -29.67 5.60 7.61
N SER A 273 -29.45 4.41 7.04
CA SER A 273 -29.34 3.18 7.82
C SER A 273 -28.14 3.17 8.78
N VAL A 274 -27.01 3.77 8.39
CA VAL A 274 -25.83 3.93 9.26
C VAL A 274 -26.11 4.81 10.48
N THR A 275 -27.06 5.74 10.37
CA THR A 275 -27.44 6.60 11.50
C THR A 275 -28.41 5.92 12.47
N THR A 276 -29.17 4.92 12.02
CA THR A 276 -30.21 4.25 12.82
C THR A 276 -29.79 2.89 13.39
N ASP A 277 -29.00 2.10 12.67
CA ASP A 277 -28.60 0.76 13.10
C ASP A 277 -27.20 0.75 13.71
N SER A 278 -27.13 0.43 15.01
CA SER A 278 -25.88 0.36 15.79
C SER A 278 -24.90 -0.74 15.34
N GLU A 279 -25.33 -1.65 14.47
CA GLU A 279 -24.51 -2.78 14.01
C GLU A 279 -23.46 -2.36 12.96
N GLY A 280 -23.70 -1.27 12.24
CA GLY A 280 -22.78 -0.71 11.24
C GLY A 280 -21.84 0.36 11.79
N GLY A 281 -21.11 0.08 12.88
CA GLY A 281 -20.27 1.08 13.54
C GLY A 281 -19.28 1.79 12.60
N LEU A 282 -19.08 3.10 12.77
CA LEU A 282 -18.13 3.94 11.99
C LEU A 282 -16.68 3.41 11.93
N PHE A 283 -16.34 2.47 12.80
CA PHE A 283 -15.04 1.82 12.89
C PHE A 283 -15.03 0.39 12.33
N TYR A 284 -16.01 0.01 11.49
CA TYR A 284 -16.08 -1.34 10.93
C TYR A 284 -14.79 -1.75 10.19
N THR A 285 -14.05 -0.82 9.59
CA THR A 285 -12.77 -1.16 8.94
C THR A 285 -11.73 -1.71 9.91
N LEU A 286 -11.79 -1.30 11.18
CA LEU A 286 -10.93 -1.78 12.26
C LEU A 286 -11.50 -3.04 12.93
N THR A 287 -12.82 -3.25 12.92
CA THR A 287 -13.42 -4.39 13.63
C THR A 287 -13.71 -5.58 12.73
N ILE A 288 -14.21 -5.37 11.52
CA ILE A 288 -14.67 -6.43 10.59
C ILE A 288 -14.23 -6.21 9.13
N GLY A 289 -13.36 -5.21 8.89
CA GLY A 289 -12.97 -4.80 7.55
C GLY A 289 -11.53 -5.11 7.16
N GLU A 290 -11.00 -4.33 6.22
CA GLU A 290 -9.72 -4.58 5.53
C GLU A 290 -8.49 -4.64 6.46
N PHE A 291 -8.54 -4.04 7.65
CA PHE A 291 -7.39 -4.06 8.56
C PHE A 291 -7.27 -5.35 9.39
N VAL A 292 -8.36 -6.11 9.50
CA VAL A 292 -8.41 -7.37 10.26
C VAL A 292 -7.85 -8.53 9.44
N VAL A 293 -8.11 -8.51 8.14
CA VAL A 293 -7.85 -9.63 7.23
C VAL A 293 -6.37 -9.99 7.10
N PRO A 294 -5.42 -9.07 6.85
CA PRO A 294 -4.06 -9.49 6.53
C PRO A 294 -3.41 -10.31 7.65
N PHE A 295 -3.58 -9.89 8.90
CA PHE A 295 -2.91 -10.52 10.02
C PHE A 295 -3.37 -11.95 10.29
N GLU A 296 -4.56 -12.35 9.83
CA GLU A 296 -5.09 -13.70 10.02
C GLU A 296 -4.17 -14.79 9.45
N THR A 297 -3.40 -14.48 8.40
CA THR A 297 -2.59 -15.49 7.71
C THR A 297 -1.46 -16.00 8.61
N LEU A 298 -0.95 -15.16 9.51
CA LEU A 298 0.13 -15.54 10.42
C LEU A 298 -0.29 -16.62 11.44
N PRO A 299 -1.31 -16.43 12.29
CA PRO A 299 -1.75 -17.46 13.24
C PRO A 299 -2.20 -18.74 12.55
N LEU A 300 -2.86 -18.64 11.38
CA LEU A 300 -3.25 -19.82 10.64
C LEU A 300 -2.01 -20.61 10.16
N LEU A 301 -0.99 -19.95 9.63
CA LEU A 301 0.25 -20.64 9.24
C LEU A 301 1.02 -21.19 10.44
N ILE A 302 1.04 -20.50 11.59
CA ILE A 302 1.62 -21.06 12.82
C ILE A 302 0.93 -22.38 13.21
N SER A 303 -0.38 -22.48 13.00
CA SER A 303 -1.14 -23.70 13.31
C SER A 303 -0.91 -24.86 12.32
N ARG A 304 -0.27 -24.61 11.17
CA ARG A 304 -0.18 -25.57 10.04
C ARG A 304 1.24 -25.91 9.63
N VAL A 305 2.15 -24.94 9.60
CA VAL A 305 3.53 -25.14 9.14
C VAL A 305 4.32 -25.95 10.16
N GLY A 306 4.96 -27.02 9.70
CA GLY A 306 5.64 -28.01 10.53
C GLY A 306 4.72 -29.13 11.04
N ILE A 307 3.41 -29.06 10.77
CA ILE A 307 2.42 -30.07 11.16
C ILE A 307 1.82 -30.70 9.90
N SER A 308 1.10 -29.89 9.11
CA SER A 308 0.42 -30.29 7.87
C SER A 308 1.07 -29.67 6.63
N GLU A 309 1.69 -28.50 6.78
CA GLU A 309 2.39 -27.80 5.70
C GLU A 309 3.89 -27.85 5.94
N TRP A 310 4.66 -28.18 4.90
CA TRP A 310 6.12 -28.15 5.00
C TRP A 310 6.64 -26.71 4.84
N PRO A 311 7.75 -26.33 5.49
CA PRO A 311 8.41 -25.06 5.20
C PRO A 311 8.87 -24.98 3.73
N TRP A 312 8.75 -23.80 3.13
CA TRP A 312 9.06 -23.61 1.70
C TRP A 312 10.50 -23.17 1.43
N PHE A 313 11.31 -22.97 2.47
CA PHE A 313 12.77 -22.74 2.40
C PHE A 313 13.23 -21.64 1.42
N GLY A 314 12.44 -20.58 1.27
CA GLY A 314 12.75 -19.40 0.45
C GLY A 314 12.16 -19.43 -0.95
N LEU A 315 11.41 -20.47 -1.30
CA LEU A 315 10.85 -20.67 -2.64
C LEU A 315 9.91 -19.53 -3.07
N THR A 316 9.16 -18.93 -2.15
CA THR A 316 8.27 -17.81 -2.49
C THR A 316 9.06 -16.58 -2.96
N PHE A 317 10.18 -16.26 -2.29
CA PHE A 317 11.05 -15.16 -2.65
C PHE A 317 11.74 -15.40 -4.00
N LEU A 318 12.18 -16.64 -4.25
CA LEU A 318 12.83 -17.02 -5.51
C LEU A 318 11.86 -17.01 -6.69
N ARG A 319 10.59 -17.36 -6.48
CA ARG A 319 9.56 -17.34 -7.53
C ARG A 319 9.04 -15.93 -7.84
N SER A 320 9.19 -14.98 -6.93
CA SER A 320 8.60 -13.64 -7.08
C SER A 320 8.97 -12.89 -8.37
N PRO A 321 10.23 -12.93 -8.88
CA PRO A 321 10.57 -12.30 -10.15
C PRO A 321 9.88 -12.92 -11.38
N ILE A 322 9.46 -14.19 -11.32
CA ILE A 322 8.77 -14.88 -12.43
C ILE A 322 7.45 -14.18 -12.76
N TYR A 323 6.79 -13.57 -11.77
CA TYR A 323 5.53 -12.85 -11.96
C TYR A 323 5.68 -11.52 -12.74
N LEU A 324 6.91 -11.09 -13.04
CA LEU A 324 7.13 -10.01 -14.02
C LEU A 324 6.82 -10.47 -15.45
N ILE A 325 6.85 -11.78 -15.71
CA ILE A 325 6.47 -12.37 -16.99
C ILE A 325 4.94 -12.30 -17.10
N PRO A 326 4.39 -11.67 -18.15
CA PRO A 326 2.96 -11.64 -18.39
C PRO A 326 2.34 -13.04 -18.45
N SER A 327 1.13 -13.21 -17.91
CA SER A 327 0.41 -14.49 -17.88
C SER A 327 0.19 -15.09 -19.27
N PHE A 328 0.04 -14.27 -20.31
CA PHE A 328 -0.11 -14.78 -21.68
C PHE A 328 1.18 -15.40 -22.24
N LEU A 329 2.36 -15.02 -21.72
CA LEU A 329 3.64 -15.62 -22.10
C LEU A 329 4.00 -16.80 -21.21
N PHE A 330 3.51 -16.82 -19.97
CA PHE A 330 3.69 -17.94 -19.05
C PHE A 330 2.37 -18.31 -18.36
N PRO A 331 1.49 -19.08 -19.06
CA PRO A 331 0.18 -19.45 -18.53
C PRO A 331 0.27 -20.35 -17.29
N ASP A 332 1.23 -21.28 -17.29
CA ASP A 332 1.45 -22.26 -16.21
C ASP A 332 2.30 -21.70 -15.05
N ARG A 333 2.34 -20.37 -14.90
CA ARG A 333 3.05 -19.76 -13.77
C ARG A 333 2.40 -20.17 -12.45
N PRO A 334 3.17 -20.32 -11.36
CA PRO A 334 2.61 -20.70 -10.06
C PRO A 334 1.58 -19.68 -9.57
N ASP A 335 0.67 -20.15 -8.72
CA ASP A 335 -0.27 -19.28 -8.01
C ASP A 335 0.47 -18.34 -7.06
N SER A 336 0.01 -17.08 -7.00
CA SER A 336 0.51 -16.14 -6.00
C SER A 336 0.18 -16.66 -4.60
N LEU A 337 0.95 -16.25 -3.60
CA LEU A 337 0.80 -16.78 -2.25
C LEU A 337 -0.58 -16.47 -1.64
N GLY A 338 -1.15 -15.32 -1.99
CA GLY A 338 -2.55 -15.00 -1.64
C GLY A 338 -3.56 -15.99 -2.24
N LEU A 339 -3.40 -16.36 -3.52
CA LEU A 339 -4.27 -17.33 -4.18
C LEU A 339 -4.05 -18.75 -3.66
N TRP A 340 -2.79 -19.16 -3.49
CA TRP A 340 -2.43 -20.43 -2.85
C TRP A 340 -3.05 -20.56 -1.46
N TYR A 341 -2.97 -19.51 -0.64
CA TYR A 341 -3.55 -19.47 0.70
C TYR A 341 -5.07 -19.67 0.67
N MET A 342 -5.75 -18.98 -0.25
CA MET A 342 -7.21 -19.14 -0.44
C MET A 342 -7.58 -20.56 -0.89
N ASN A 343 -6.86 -21.10 -1.87
CA ASN A 343 -7.11 -22.45 -2.37
C ASN A 343 -6.86 -23.52 -1.29
N THR A 344 -5.80 -23.36 -0.51
CA THR A 344 -5.37 -24.34 0.50
C THR A 344 -6.29 -24.36 1.73
N PHE A 345 -6.68 -23.19 2.25
CA PHE A 345 -7.42 -23.11 3.52
C PHE A 345 -8.91 -22.86 3.37
N TYR A 346 -9.36 -22.33 2.22
CA TYR A 346 -10.76 -22.00 1.97
C TYR A 346 -11.34 -22.78 0.78
N GLY A 347 -10.63 -23.80 0.27
CA GLY A 347 -11.13 -24.72 -0.75
C GLY A 347 -11.40 -24.09 -2.12
N GLY A 348 -10.84 -22.91 -2.39
CA GLY A 348 -11.03 -22.18 -3.65
C GLY A 348 -12.47 -21.73 -3.93
N SER A 349 -13.40 -21.89 -2.96
CA SER A 349 -14.80 -21.51 -3.11
C SER A 349 -15.08 -20.03 -2.86
N GLY A 350 -14.08 -19.28 -2.35
CA GLY A 350 -14.17 -17.84 -2.29
C GLY A 350 -14.17 -17.29 -3.70
N GLY A 351 -15.13 -16.42 -4.04
CA GLY A 351 -15.19 -15.82 -5.38
C GLY A 351 -13.86 -15.15 -5.76
N LEU A 352 -13.64 -14.89 -7.06
CA LEU A 352 -12.42 -14.28 -7.60
C LEU A 352 -12.03 -12.92 -6.94
N ASN A 353 -12.91 -12.35 -6.11
CA ASN A 353 -12.73 -11.12 -5.33
C ASN A 353 -12.60 -11.31 -3.81
N GLU A 354 -12.65 -12.52 -3.28
CA GLU A 354 -12.46 -12.80 -1.85
C GLU A 354 -11.00 -13.02 -1.47
N GLY A 355 -10.07 -12.67 -2.37
CA GLY A 355 -8.63 -12.80 -2.15
C GLY A 355 -8.21 -12.15 -0.83
N ARG A 356 -7.91 -12.97 0.17
CA ARG A 356 -7.45 -12.49 1.47
C ARG A 356 -6.04 -11.97 1.34
N ALA A 357 -5.82 -10.78 1.88
CA ALA A 357 -4.50 -10.17 1.95
C ALA A 357 -3.53 -11.08 2.72
N PHE A 358 -2.29 -11.20 2.24
CA PHE A 358 -1.29 -12.08 2.83
C PHE A 358 -0.28 -11.25 3.60
N PHE A 359 -0.24 -11.33 4.93
CA PHE A 359 0.63 -10.48 5.73
C PHE A 359 2.10 -10.83 5.54
N PHE A 360 2.95 -9.83 5.31
CA PHE A 360 4.35 -10.03 4.87
C PHE A 360 5.21 -10.91 5.81
N LEU A 361 4.96 -10.88 7.13
CA LEU A 361 5.67 -11.75 8.08
C LEU A 361 5.27 -13.23 7.94
N SER A 362 4.04 -13.49 7.49
CA SER A 362 3.52 -14.83 7.24
C SER A 362 4.33 -15.52 6.13
N GLU A 363 4.84 -14.78 5.16
CA GLU A 363 5.68 -15.35 4.09
C GLU A 363 7.04 -15.76 4.64
N GLY A 364 7.64 -14.92 5.50
CA GLY A 364 8.84 -15.29 6.24
C GLY A 364 8.62 -16.56 7.06
N TYR A 365 7.49 -16.62 7.77
CA TYR A 365 7.12 -17.78 8.58
C TYR A 365 6.93 -19.05 7.73
N LEU A 366 6.23 -18.98 6.61
CA LEU A 366 6.04 -20.11 5.70
C LEU A 366 7.37 -20.69 5.21
N ASN A 367 8.36 -19.84 4.96
CA ASN A 367 9.63 -20.30 4.41
C ASN A 367 10.57 -20.87 5.47
N PHE A 368 10.65 -20.26 6.67
CA PHE A 368 11.67 -20.63 7.66
C PHE A 368 11.16 -20.66 9.10
N GLY A 369 9.85 -20.72 9.34
CA GLY A 369 9.25 -20.69 10.67
C GLY A 369 9.47 -19.35 11.40
N PRO A 370 9.50 -19.34 12.75
CA PRO A 370 9.67 -18.11 13.53
C PRO A 370 10.93 -17.28 13.15
N PRO A 371 12.12 -17.88 12.92
CA PRO A 371 13.27 -17.13 12.45
C PRO A 371 13.03 -16.41 11.11
N GLY A 372 12.25 -17.01 10.22
CA GLY A 372 11.93 -16.44 8.91
C GLY A 372 11.18 -15.12 8.98
N ALA A 373 10.19 -15.01 9.88
CA ALA A 373 9.47 -13.75 10.11
C ALA A 373 10.43 -12.63 10.55
N LEU A 374 11.35 -12.93 11.48
CA LEU A 374 12.35 -11.96 11.96
C LEU A 374 13.37 -11.60 10.87
N LEU A 375 13.81 -12.57 10.07
CA LEU A 375 14.71 -12.33 8.94
C LEU A 375 14.07 -11.41 7.90
N VAL A 376 12.79 -11.64 7.56
CA VAL A 376 12.04 -10.75 6.65
C VAL A 376 11.94 -9.35 7.24
N ALA A 377 11.59 -9.21 8.53
CA ALA A 377 11.54 -7.90 9.19
C ALA A 377 12.90 -7.16 9.16
N ALA A 378 14.00 -7.88 9.40
CA ALA A 378 15.36 -7.33 9.34
C ALA A 378 15.70 -6.88 7.91
N ALA A 379 15.45 -7.72 6.90
CA ALA A 379 15.70 -7.43 5.49
C ALA A 379 14.88 -6.22 5.01
N TRP A 380 13.62 -6.15 5.41
CA TRP A 380 12.75 -4.99 5.19
C TRP A 380 13.30 -3.73 5.84
N GLY A 381 13.73 -3.82 7.10
CA GLY A 381 14.39 -2.71 7.79
C GLY A 381 15.58 -2.21 6.97
N VAL A 382 16.48 -3.11 6.57
CA VAL A 382 17.66 -2.79 5.74
C VAL A 382 17.26 -2.09 4.43
N PHE A 383 16.25 -2.63 3.73
CA PHE A 383 15.75 -2.09 2.47
C PHE A 383 15.20 -0.67 2.64
N TRP A 384 14.27 -0.45 3.56
CA TRP A 384 13.64 0.85 3.78
C TRP A 384 14.61 1.88 4.35
N GLY A 385 15.55 1.44 5.22
CA GLY A 385 16.63 2.28 5.72
C GLY A 385 17.61 2.68 4.62
N GLY A 386 17.91 1.75 3.70
CA GLY A 386 18.74 2.02 2.53
C GLY A 386 18.06 3.01 1.58
N LEU A 387 16.78 2.78 1.28
CA LEU A 387 15.97 3.65 0.44
C LEU A 387 15.89 5.08 1.00
N HIS A 388 15.68 5.23 2.32
CA HIS A 388 15.63 6.52 2.97
C HIS A 388 16.96 7.29 2.90
N ARG A 389 18.08 6.61 3.17
CA ARG A 389 19.42 7.21 3.04
C ARG A 389 19.75 7.53 1.58
N TRP A 390 19.34 6.68 0.64
CA TRP A 390 19.48 6.93 -0.79
C TRP A 390 18.74 8.22 -1.20
N MET A 391 17.50 8.39 -0.74
CA MET A 391 16.73 9.62 -0.97
C MET A 391 17.41 10.84 -0.35
N LYS A 392 17.90 10.77 0.90
CA LYS A 392 18.59 11.89 1.56
C LYS A 392 19.79 12.41 0.73
N ARG A 393 20.51 11.54 0.02
CA ARG A 393 21.62 11.93 -0.87
C ARG A 393 21.18 12.59 -2.19
N GLY A 394 19.96 12.34 -2.65
CA GLY A 394 19.41 12.87 -3.90
C GLY A 394 18.13 13.68 -3.68
N ARG A 395 17.96 14.30 -2.51
CA ARG A 395 16.75 15.04 -2.13
C ARG A 395 16.43 16.21 -3.09
N ASP A 396 17.47 16.72 -3.73
CA ASP A 396 17.43 17.79 -4.71
C ASP A 396 17.08 17.30 -6.12
N ARG A 397 16.98 15.97 -6.33
CA ARG A 397 16.66 15.40 -7.64
C ARG A 397 15.25 14.84 -7.68
N PHE A 398 14.45 15.33 -8.63
CA PHE A 398 13.05 14.92 -8.81
C PHE A 398 12.88 13.40 -8.87
N GLY A 399 13.63 12.71 -9.73
CA GLY A 399 13.47 11.27 -9.95
C GLY A 399 13.72 10.46 -8.67
N THR A 400 14.68 10.89 -7.86
CA THR A 400 15.01 10.22 -6.59
C THR A 400 13.87 10.36 -5.59
N VAL A 401 13.36 11.59 -5.39
CA VAL A 401 12.25 11.84 -4.44
C VAL A 401 10.94 11.22 -4.93
N LEU A 402 10.69 11.19 -6.24
CA LEU A 402 9.52 10.54 -6.83
C LEU A 402 9.51 9.04 -6.54
N VAL A 403 10.59 8.33 -6.86
CA VAL A 403 10.69 6.89 -6.58
C VAL A 403 10.56 6.62 -5.09
N TYR A 404 11.24 7.42 -4.25
CA TYR A 404 11.10 7.31 -2.80
C TYR A 404 9.64 7.46 -2.35
N ALA A 405 8.94 8.50 -2.79
CA ALA A 405 7.55 8.75 -2.41
C ALA A 405 6.62 7.63 -2.89
N LEU A 406 6.80 7.14 -4.13
CA LEU A 406 6.04 6.02 -4.69
C LEU A 406 6.27 4.73 -3.91
N MET A 407 7.52 4.40 -3.57
CA MET A 407 7.83 3.19 -2.81
C MET A 407 7.30 3.28 -1.38
N VAL A 408 7.55 4.39 -0.68
CA VAL A 408 7.08 4.60 0.69
C VAL A 408 5.54 4.63 0.75
N GLY A 409 4.89 5.26 -0.23
CA GLY A 409 3.44 5.23 -0.37
C GLY A 409 2.91 3.81 -0.54
N PHE A 410 3.67 2.94 -1.20
CA PHE A 410 3.25 1.55 -1.48
C PHE A 410 3.50 0.61 -0.29
N MET A 411 4.21 1.07 0.75
CA MET A 411 4.61 0.26 1.90
C MET A 411 3.42 -0.45 2.56
N PHE A 412 2.28 0.21 2.75
CA PHE A 412 1.12 -0.40 3.39
C PHE A 412 0.58 -1.61 2.60
N ARG A 413 0.61 -1.54 1.26
CA ARG A 413 0.21 -2.66 0.39
C ARG A 413 1.19 -3.80 0.50
N CYS A 414 2.48 -3.50 0.62
CA CYS A 414 3.48 -4.53 0.87
C CYS A 414 3.29 -5.16 2.25
N ILE A 415 2.91 -4.42 3.29
CA ILE A 415 2.68 -4.99 4.64
C ILE A 415 1.49 -5.94 4.61
N ALA A 416 0.42 -5.54 3.93
CA ALA A 416 -0.77 -6.37 3.68
C ALA A 416 -0.61 -7.29 2.45
N GLY A 417 0.62 -7.59 2.03
CA GLY A 417 0.87 -8.39 0.84
C GLY A 417 2.14 -9.26 0.94
N GLU A 418 2.28 -10.16 -0.03
CA GLU A 418 3.46 -10.98 -0.24
C GLU A 418 4.58 -10.22 -0.97
N PHE A 419 5.77 -10.80 -1.04
CA PHE A 419 6.95 -10.20 -1.67
C PHE A 419 6.73 -9.91 -3.17
N VAL A 420 5.86 -10.67 -3.85
CA VAL A 420 5.41 -10.37 -5.22
C VAL A 420 4.80 -8.97 -5.33
N THR A 421 4.04 -8.53 -4.32
CA THR A 421 3.47 -7.18 -4.29
C THR A 421 4.55 -6.10 -4.33
N LEU A 422 5.67 -6.31 -3.62
CA LEU A 422 6.81 -5.41 -3.66
C LEU A 422 7.52 -5.46 -5.02
N VAL A 423 7.84 -6.65 -5.54
CA VAL A 423 8.65 -6.81 -6.76
C VAL A 423 7.86 -6.42 -8.00
N VAL A 424 6.68 -6.98 -8.18
CA VAL A 424 5.86 -6.81 -9.39
C VAL A 424 4.99 -5.58 -9.27
N GLY A 425 4.30 -5.42 -8.13
CA GLY A 425 3.37 -4.31 -7.91
C GLY A 425 4.07 -2.97 -8.09
N ILE A 426 5.17 -2.71 -7.37
CA ILE A 426 5.91 -1.44 -7.51
C ILE A 426 6.51 -1.28 -8.92
N THR A 427 7.05 -2.36 -9.51
CA THR A 427 7.68 -2.26 -10.83
C THR A 427 6.66 -1.84 -11.89
N GLN A 428 5.55 -2.56 -11.99
CA GLN A 428 4.53 -2.33 -13.00
C GLN A 428 3.72 -1.06 -12.73
N GLN A 429 3.29 -0.84 -11.48
CA GLN A 429 2.41 0.28 -11.13
C GLN A 429 3.16 1.61 -11.03
N SER A 430 4.47 1.61 -10.76
CA SER A 430 5.22 2.84 -10.47
C SER A 430 6.51 2.97 -11.28
N LEU A 431 7.43 2.01 -11.24
CA LEU A 431 8.78 2.20 -11.79
C LEU A 431 8.79 2.32 -13.32
N VAL A 432 7.94 1.58 -14.03
CA VAL A 432 7.79 1.72 -15.48
C VAL A 432 7.36 3.13 -15.85
N ALA A 433 6.33 3.67 -15.18
CA ALA A 433 5.87 5.03 -15.42
C ALA A 433 6.93 6.10 -15.08
N VAL A 434 7.71 5.89 -14.01
CA VAL A 434 8.85 6.76 -13.68
C VAL A 434 9.90 6.71 -14.78
N ALA A 435 10.26 5.51 -15.25
CA ALA A 435 11.25 5.33 -16.31
C ALA A 435 10.79 6.00 -17.61
N LEU A 436 9.50 5.88 -17.98
CA LEU A 436 8.91 6.57 -19.11
C LEU A 436 9.00 8.10 -18.96
N ILE A 437 8.62 8.64 -17.79
CA ILE A 437 8.70 10.08 -17.57
C ILE A 437 10.14 10.60 -17.66
N LEU A 438 11.09 9.93 -16.99
CA LEU A 438 12.49 10.36 -16.99
C LEU A 438 13.12 10.21 -18.37
N GLY A 439 12.82 9.11 -19.08
CA GLY A 439 13.28 8.84 -20.43
C GLY A 439 12.80 9.90 -21.41
N ILE A 440 11.49 10.13 -21.50
CA ILE A 440 10.91 11.15 -22.39
C ILE A 440 11.40 12.55 -22.01
N ALA A 441 11.46 12.88 -20.72
CA ALA A 441 11.93 14.20 -20.29
C ALA A 441 13.41 14.46 -20.60
N SER A 442 14.23 13.40 -20.70
CA SER A 442 15.63 13.49 -21.10
C SER A 442 15.80 13.71 -22.61
N ILE A 443 14.98 13.05 -23.44
CA ILE A 443 15.03 13.14 -24.91
C ILE A 443 14.58 14.54 -25.38
N PHE A 444 13.45 15.02 -24.87
CA PHE A 444 12.88 16.32 -25.26
C PHE A 444 13.45 17.51 -24.47
N GLY A 445 14.43 17.24 -23.60
CA GLY A 445 15.10 18.25 -22.82
C GLY A 445 16.23 18.92 -23.57
N SER A 446 16.05 20.17 -24.01
CA SER A 446 17.19 20.93 -24.53
C SER A 446 18.26 21.00 -23.43
N ARG A 447 19.50 20.62 -23.73
CA ARG A 447 20.69 20.64 -22.83
C ARG A 447 21.09 22.05 -22.34
N ARG A 448 20.18 23.02 -22.31
CA ARG A 448 20.44 24.33 -21.71
C ARG A 448 20.64 24.14 -20.21
N ARG A 449 21.92 24.09 -19.80
CA ARG A 449 22.36 24.14 -18.41
C ARG A 449 21.63 25.29 -17.74
N PHE A 450 20.79 24.99 -16.74
CA PHE A 450 20.27 26.04 -15.89
C PHE A 450 21.45 26.67 -15.14
N PRO A 451 21.61 28.00 -15.16
CA PRO A 451 22.54 28.64 -14.24
C PRO A 451 22.06 28.30 -12.83
N ASN A 452 23.00 27.84 -12.00
CA ASN A 452 22.84 27.52 -10.59
C ASN A 452 22.26 28.75 -9.85
N ARG A 453 20.94 28.96 -9.90
CA ARG A 453 20.27 29.92 -9.03
C ARG A 453 20.21 29.26 -7.68
N GLY A 454 21.19 29.61 -6.83
CA GLY A 454 21.20 29.25 -5.42
C GLY A 454 19.84 29.59 -4.83
N VAL A 455 19.05 28.55 -4.58
CA VAL A 455 17.86 28.65 -3.75
C VAL A 455 18.40 29.03 -2.37
N ARG A 456 18.27 30.30 -2.01
CA ARG A 456 18.45 30.74 -0.62
C ARG A 456 17.35 30.03 0.16
N LEU A 457 17.73 28.98 0.88
CA LEU A 457 16.91 28.42 1.95
C LEU A 457 16.81 29.51 3.02
N ALA A 458 15.59 30.03 3.20
CA ALA A 458 15.22 30.81 4.37
C ALA A 458 14.84 29.86 5.51
#